data_AF-A0A9P0TK05-F1
#
_entry.id   AF-A0A9P0TK05-F1
#
_cell.length_a   1.000
_cell.length_b   1.000
_cell.length_c   1.000
_cell.angle_alpha   90.00
_cell.angle_beta   90.00
_cell.angle_gamma   90.00
#
_symmetry.space_group_name_H-M   'P 1'
#
loop_
_entity.id
_entity.type
_entity.pdbx_description
1 polymer ?
#
loop_
_entity_poly.entity_id
_entity_poly.type
_entity_poly.pdbx_seq_one_letter_code
_entity_poly.pdbx_strand_id
1 'polypeptide(L)'
;MEVIVSYLYNYIHHHAFLAFILTVLLQTHLKIMKVTLVLLVLACAISLAYGDLVCGSSYCKDNPCTAKISAKACKTPALYRANHAGKCACCPACVTLLTEGAACKTYSKELGETPSAVCREPLKCLKGVCTKVAPRS
;
A
#
# COMPACT_ATOMS: atom_id res chain seq x y z
N MET A 1 39.33 -54.31 27.74
CA MET A 1 39.60 -52.87 27.58
C MET A 1 39.13 -52.33 26.23
N GLU A 2 39.14 -53.13 25.16
CA GLU A 2 38.78 -52.72 23.79
C GLU A 2 37.28 -52.38 23.58
N VAL A 3 36.37 -53.06 24.28
CA VAL A 3 34.92 -52.83 24.12
C VAL A 3 34.49 -51.43 24.57
N ILE A 4 35.10 -50.92 25.65
CA ILE A 4 34.77 -49.60 26.22
C ILE A 4 35.21 -48.47 25.27
N VAL A 5 36.38 -48.64 24.62
CA VAL A 5 36.92 -47.65 23.67
C VAL A 5 36.04 -47.55 22.43
N SER A 6 35.54 -48.69 21.92
CA SER A 6 34.67 -48.72 20.74
C SER A 6 33.29 -48.09 21.02
N TYR A 7 32.72 -48.33 22.20
CA TYR A 7 31.47 -47.69 22.62
C TYR A 7 31.63 -46.18 22.81
N LEU A 8 32.74 -45.74 23.42
CA LEU A 8 33.01 -44.32 23.62
C LEU A 8 33.24 -43.59 22.29
N TYR A 9 33.95 -44.22 21.36
CA TYR A 9 34.18 -43.69 20.01
C TYR A 9 32.86 -43.53 19.23
N ASN A 10 32.00 -44.55 19.27
CA ASN A 10 30.72 -44.52 18.56
C ASN A 10 29.76 -43.48 19.17
N TYR A 11 29.78 -43.32 20.50
CA TYR A 11 29.03 -42.28 21.21
C TYR A 11 29.49 -40.87 20.81
N ILE A 12 30.80 -40.60 20.84
CA ILE A 12 31.36 -39.30 20.45
C ILE A 12 31.07 -38.98 18.99
N HIS A 13 31.20 -39.96 18.09
CA HIS A 13 30.93 -39.77 16.67
C HIS A 13 29.45 -39.49 16.40
N HIS A 14 28.54 -40.18 17.09
CA HIS A 14 27.10 -39.96 16.97
C HIS A 14 26.67 -38.58 17.51
N HIS A 15 27.26 -38.13 18.63
CA HIS A 15 26.98 -36.80 19.18
C HIS A 15 27.55 -35.67 18.33
N ALA A 16 28.75 -35.85 17.76
CA ALA A 16 29.33 -34.90 16.81
C ALA A 16 28.49 -34.78 15.54
N PHE A 17 27.98 -35.90 15.02
CA PHE A 17 27.11 -35.92 13.84
C PHE A 17 25.76 -35.22 14.09
N LEU A 18 25.14 -35.44 15.25
CA LEU A 18 23.92 -34.72 15.65
C LEU A 18 24.15 -33.21 15.81
N ALA A 19 25.29 -32.81 16.41
CA ALA A 19 25.64 -31.38 16.53
C ALA A 19 25.88 -30.73 15.16
N PHE A 20 26.47 -31.47 14.20
CA PHE A 20 26.65 -31.00 12.83
C PHE A 20 25.31 -30.81 12.11
N ILE A 21 24.37 -31.75 12.22
CA ILE A 21 23.03 -31.61 11.64
C ILE A 21 22.28 -30.42 12.27
N LEU A 22 22.32 -30.28 13.60
CA LEU A 22 21.64 -29.20 14.30
C LEU A 22 22.19 -27.82 13.90
N THR A 23 23.52 -27.70 13.75
CA THR A 23 24.15 -26.46 13.30
C THR A 23 23.84 -26.16 11.84
N VAL A 24 23.83 -27.15 10.95
CA VAL A 24 23.41 -26.97 9.54
C VAL A 24 21.95 -26.53 9.44
N LEU A 25 21.03 -27.16 10.19
CA LEU A 25 19.62 -26.78 10.26
C LEU A 25 19.44 -25.37 10.84
N LEU A 26 20.16 -25.02 11.91
CA LEU A 26 20.10 -23.69 12.49
C LEU A 26 20.60 -22.62 11.49
N GLN A 27 21.69 -22.89 10.77
CA GLN A 27 22.24 -22.00 9.74
C GLN A 27 21.32 -21.85 8.53
N THR A 28 20.62 -22.89 8.11
CA THR A 28 19.62 -22.80 7.01
C THR A 28 18.40 -21.99 7.45
N HIS A 29 17.87 -22.20 8.65
CA HIS A 29 16.77 -21.39 9.20
C HIS A 29 17.14 -19.91 9.37
N LEU A 30 18.35 -19.61 9.86
CA LEU A 30 18.86 -18.23 9.96
C LEU A 30 19.06 -17.56 8.59
N LYS A 31 19.52 -18.31 7.58
CA LYS A 31 19.60 -17.80 6.20
C LYS A 31 18.22 -17.53 5.61
N ILE A 32 17.25 -18.43 5.82
CA ILE A 32 15.88 -18.26 5.34
C ILE A 32 15.26 -17.00 5.96
N MET A 33 15.41 -16.78 7.26
CA MET A 33 14.86 -15.60 7.94
C MET A 33 15.49 -14.28 7.47
N LYS A 34 16.79 -14.26 7.17
CA LYS A 34 17.45 -13.08 6.59
C LYS A 34 16.99 -12.82 5.16
N VAL A 35 16.86 -13.86 4.34
CA VAL A 35 16.41 -13.76 2.95
C VAL A 35 14.95 -13.29 2.90
N THR A 36 14.07 -13.82 3.75
CA THR A 36 12.67 -13.38 3.81
C THR A 36 12.53 -11.94 4.28
N LEU A 37 13.34 -11.50 5.25
CA LEU A 37 13.33 -10.12 5.72
C LEU A 37 13.82 -9.15 4.63
N VAL A 38 14.88 -9.51 3.90
CA VAL A 38 15.35 -8.72 2.75
C VAL A 38 14.29 -8.68 1.64
N LEU A 39 13.63 -9.80 1.33
CA LEU A 39 12.53 -9.85 0.37
C LEU A 39 11.32 -9.00 0.80
N LEU A 40 10.98 -9.01 2.08
CA LEU A 40 9.89 -8.19 2.63
C LEU A 40 10.20 -6.70 2.51
N VAL A 41 11.42 -6.28 2.89
CA VAL A 41 11.85 -4.88 2.77
C VAL A 41 11.88 -4.45 1.30
N LEU A 42 12.36 -5.32 0.40
CA LEU A 42 12.37 -5.06 -1.03
C LEU A 42 10.94 -4.93 -1.60
N ALA A 43 10.03 -5.82 -1.20
CA ALA A 43 8.63 -5.76 -1.60
C ALA A 43 7.95 -4.47 -1.11
N CYS A 44 8.15 -4.08 0.16
CA CYS A 44 7.64 -2.82 0.69
C CYS A 44 8.21 -1.60 -0.06
N ALA A 45 9.51 -1.59 -0.36
CA ALA A 45 10.14 -0.51 -1.11
C ALA A 45 9.58 -0.38 -2.53
N ILE A 46 9.36 -1.52 -3.21
CA ILE A 46 8.75 -1.55 -4.55
C ILE A 46 7.28 -1.09 -4.48
N SER A 47 6.50 -1.53 -3.49
CA SER A 47 5.12 -1.08 -3.31
C SER A 47 5.01 0.43 -3.02
N LEU A 48 5.98 1.03 -2.34
CA LEU A 48 6.00 2.47 -2.11
C LEU A 48 6.42 3.28 -3.34
N ALA A 49 7.37 2.75 -4.13
CA ALA A 49 7.90 3.44 -5.30
C ALA A 49 7.02 3.28 -6.55
N TYR A 50 6.37 2.13 -6.70
CA TYR A 50 5.65 1.73 -7.91
C TYR A 50 4.22 1.24 -7.66
N GLY A 51 3.79 1.13 -6.41
CA GLY A 51 2.46 0.63 -6.09
C GLY A 51 1.37 1.63 -6.45
N ASP A 52 0.27 1.09 -6.96
CA ASP A 52 -1.02 1.77 -7.22
C ASP A 52 -1.64 2.45 -5.98
N LEU A 53 -1.00 2.35 -4.82
CA LEU A 53 -1.49 2.85 -3.54
C LEU A 53 -0.87 4.20 -3.13
N VAL A 54 0.11 4.72 -3.87
CA VAL A 54 0.76 5.99 -3.53
C VAL A 54 0.88 6.89 -4.75
N CYS A 55 0.08 7.94 -4.76
CA CYS A 55 0.17 9.03 -5.71
C CYS A 55 1.35 9.96 -5.41
N GLY A 56 2.53 9.56 -5.92
CA GLY A 56 3.74 10.37 -5.88
C GLY A 56 3.57 11.73 -6.59
N SER A 57 4.38 12.70 -6.21
CA SER A 57 4.32 14.07 -6.74
C SER A 57 4.64 14.17 -8.25
N SER A 58 5.34 13.19 -8.81
CA SER A 58 5.63 13.08 -10.24
C SER A 58 4.58 12.28 -11.04
N TYR A 59 3.64 11.59 -10.39
CA TYR A 59 2.76 10.63 -11.08
C TYR A 59 1.99 11.26 -12.24
N CYS A 60 1.44 12.47 -12.04
CA CYS A 60 0.69 13.19 -13.07
C CYS A 60 1.56 13.78 -14.19
N LYS A 61 2.90 13.82 -14.02
CA LYS A 61 3.84 14.18 -15.08
C LYS A 61 4.06 13.00 -16.02
N ASP A 62 4.22 11.81 -15.45
CA ASP A 62 4.42 10.57 -16.19
C ASP A 62 3.11 10.04 -16.80
N ASN A 63 1.98 10.32 -16.13
CA ASN A 63 0.63 9.94 -16.55
C ASN A 63 -0.24 11.19 -16.73
N PRO A 64 -0.01 11.99 -17.79
CA PRO A 64 -0.75 13.21 -18.02
C PRO A 64 -2.21 12.91 -18.37
N CYS A 65 -3.11 13.80 -17.97
CA CYS A 65 -4.51 13.71 -18.38
C CYS A 65 -4.65 13.85 -19.91
N THR A 66 -5.15 12.81 -20.57
CA THR A 66 -5.34 12.77 -22.04
C THR A 66 -6.46 13.70 -22.51
N ALA A 67 -7.55 13.79 -21.76
CA ALA A 67 -8.74 14.57 -22.11
C ALA A 67 -9.01 15.65 -21.05
N LYS A 68 -8.37 16.81 -21.22
CA LYS A 68 -8.53 17.94 -20.28
C LYS A 68 -9.77 18.76 -20.63
N ILE A 69 -10.67 18.89 -19.66
CA ILE A 69 -11.75 19.87 -19.75
C ILE A 69 -11.25 21.27 -19.40
N SER A 70 -11.81 22.30 -20.03
CA SER A 70 -11.52 23.70 -19.67
C SER A 70 -12.37 24.15 -18.48
N ALA A 71 -11.87 25.11 -17.70
CA ALA A 71 -12.64 25.70 -16.60
C ALA A 71 -13.95 26.34 -17.06
N LYS A 72 -13.97 26.89 -18.28
CA LYS A 72 -15.17 27.50 -18.89
C LYS A 72 -16.24 26.46 -19.27
N ALA A 73 -15.89 25.18 -19.35
CA ALA A 73 -16.84 24.11 -19.65
C ALA A 73 -17.74 23.77 -18.45
N CYS A 74 -17.33 24.09 -17.23
CA CYS A 74 -18.13 23.86 -16.04
C CYS A 74 -19.24 24.89 -15.91
N LYS A 75 -20.49 24.42 -15.83
CA LYS A 75 -21.67 25.25 -15.61
C LYS A 75 -22.11 25.16 -14.16
N THR A 76 -22.52 26.29 -13.59
CA THR A 76 -23.14 26.36 -12.26
C THR A 76 -24.34 25.40 -12.18
N PRO A 77 -24.48 24.59 -11.12
CA PRO A 77 -23.79 24.67 -9.83
C PRO A 77 -22.44 23.93 -9.73
N ALA A 78 -21.94 23.32 -10.82
CA ALA A 78 -20.68 22.59 -10.78
C ALA A 78 -19.47 23.54 -10.73
N LEU A 79 -18.46 23.16 -9.96
CA LEU A 79 -17.22 23.91 -9.76
C LEU A 79 -16.05 23.23 -10.47
N TYR A 80 -15.19 23.99 -11.10
CA TYR A 80 -13.98 23.45 -11.70
C TYR A 80 -12.95 23.09 -10.62
N ARG A 81 -12.43 21.86 -10.66
CA ARG A 81 -11.24 21.44 -9.91
C ARG A 81 -10.16 21.00 -10.89
N ALA A 82 -8.97 21.57 -10.78
CA ALA A 82 -7.85 21.28 -11.66
C ALA A 82 -7.31 19.85 -11.49
N ASN A 83 -7.36 19.31 -10.26
CA ASN A 83 -6.93 17.96 -9.94
C ASN A 83 -8.07 17.24 -9.21
N HIS A 84 -8.80 16.36 -9.89
CA HIS A 84 -9.93 15.65 -9.29
C HIS A 84 -10.16 14.25 -9.83
N ALA A 85 -10.11 14.09 -11.16
CA ALA A 85 -10.53 12.87 -11.84
C ALA A 85 -9.37 11.95 -12.22
N GLY A 86 -9.68 10.66 -12.34
CA GLY A 86 -8.76 9.60 -12.71
C GLY A 86 -7.84 9.18 -11.57
N LYS A 87 -6.98 8.20 -11.86
CA LYS A 87 -5.95 7.75 -10.93
C LYS A 87 -5.04 8.92 -10.55
N CYS A 88 -4.81 9.09 -9.26
CA CYS A 88 -4.12 10.21 -8.65
C CYS A 88 -4.70 11.60 -8.90
N ALA A 89 -5.96 11.67 -9.32
CA ALA A 89 -6.68 12.93 -9.54
C ALA A 89 -5.98 13.88 -10.54
N CYS A 90 -5.24 13.33 -11.52
CA CYS A 90 -4.45 14.12 -12.46
C CYS A 90 -5.30 14.89 -13.50
N CYS A 91 -6.57 14.52 -13.67
CA CYS A 91 -7.46 15.18 -14.61
C CYS A 91 -8.31 16.25 -13.92
N PRO A 92 -8.56 17.38 -14.61
CA PRO A 92 -9.55 18.34 -14.16
C PRO A 92 -10.96 17.79 -14.27
N ALA A 93 -11.85 18.22 -13.38
CA ALA A 93 -13.27 17.84 -13.41
C ALA A 93 -14.18 18.99 -12.95
N CYS A 94 -15.42 18.97 -13.44
CA CYS A 94 -16.49 19.77 -12.89
C CYS A 94 -17.15 18.98 -11.76
N VAL A 95 -17.08 19.49 -10.53
CA VAL A 95 -17.55 18.79 -9.35
C VAL A 95 -18.78 19.42 -8.75
N THR A 96 -19.67 18.58 -8.23
CA THR A 96 -20.84 19.01 -7.46
C THR A 96 -20.55 18.78 -5.99
N LEU A 97 -20.73 19.82 -5.17
CA LEU A 97 -20.52 19.74 -3.72
C LEU A 97 -21.80 19.30 -3.02
N LEU A 98 -21.74 18.14 -2.39
CA LEU A 98 -22.82 17.56 -1.60
C LEU A 98 -22.81 18.13 -0.18
N THR A 99 -24.01 18.37 0.37
CA THR A 99 -24.20 18.85 1.74
C THR A 99 -24.11 17.70 2.75
N GLU A 100 -24.07 18.03 4.04
CA GLU A 100 -24.14 17.04 5.11
C GLU A 100 -25.43 16.21 5.00
N GLY A 101 -25.34 14.91 5.25
CA GLY A 101 -26.47 13.96 5.14
C GLY A 101 -26.79 13.48 3.71
N ALA A 102 -26.18 14.07 2.68
CA ALA A 102 -26.39 13.62 1.31
C ALA A 102 -25.69 12.28 1.04
N ALA A 103 -26.31 11.45 0.18
CA ALA A 103 -25.70 10.22 -0.31
C ALA A 103 -24.48 10.52 -1.19
N CYS A 104 -23.37 9.82 -0.95
CA CYS A 104 -22.11 10.01 -1.64
C CYS A 104 -21.49 8.67 -2.04
N LYS A 105 -20.66 8.70 -3.08
CA LYS A 105 -19.80 7.59 -3.46
C LYS A 105 -18.42 7.80 -2.85
N THR A 106 -17.74 6.71 -2.52
CA THR A 106 -16.36 6.74 -2.03
C THR A 106 -15.49 7.48 -3.03
N TYR A 107 -14.68 8.41 -2.52
CA TYR A 107 -13.67 9.11 -3.31
C TYR A 107 -12.30 8.58 -2.89
N SER A 108 -11.58 7.97 -3.83
CA SER A 108 -10.20 7.51 -3.63
C SER A 108 -9.39 7.79 -4.89
N LYS A 109 -8.53 8.81 -4.81
CA LYS A 109 -7.62 9.15 -5.90
C LYS A 109 -6.62 8.02 -6.18
N GLU A 110 -6.20 7.29 -5.15
CA GLU A 110 -5.24 6.18 -5.26
C GLU A 110 -5.84 5.04 -6.11
N LEU A 111 -7.10 4.70 -5.85
CA LEU A 111 -7.83 3.64 -6.57
C LEU A 111 -8.45 4.12 -7.90
N GLY A 112 -8.36 5.42 -8.21
CA GLY A 112 -9.04 6.01 -9.38
C GLY A 112 -10.56 6.12 -9.25
N GLU A 113 -11.12 5.85 -8.08
CA GLU A 113 -12.54 6.07 -7.77
C GLU A 113 -12.78 7.56 -7.52
N THR A 114 -12.94 8.33 -8.59
CA THR A 114 -13.06 9.79 -8.53
C THR A 114 -14.43 10.26 -9.01
N PRO A 115 -15.52 10.10 -8.23
CA PRO A 115 -16.84 10.61 -8.60
C PRO A 115 -16.83 12.13 -8.71
N SER A 116 -17.58 12.68 -9.67
CA SER A 116 -17.74 14.14 -9.82
C SER A 116 -18.61 14.77 -8.73
N ALA A 117 -19.46 14.00 -8.05
CA ALA A 117 -20.21 14.46 -6.89
C ALA A 117 -19.46 14.07 -5.61
N VAL A 118 -18.99 15.07 -4.85
CA VAL A 118 -18.19 14.87 -3.63
C VAL A 118 -18.74 15.69 -2.48
N CYS A 119 -18.51 15.22 -1.25
CA CYS A 119 -18.88 15.95 -0.05
C CYS A 119 -18.14 17.29 0.01
N ARG A 120 -18.88 18.36 0.35
CA ARG A 120 -18.30 19.68 0.60
C ARG A 120 -17.30 19.59 1.75
N GLU A 121 -16.09 20.10 1.56
CA GLU A 121 -15.11 20.17 2.65
C GLU A 121 -15.68 20.97 3.85
N PRO A 122 -15.47 20.55 5.11
CA PRO A 122 -14.60 19.45 5.58
C PRO A 122 -15.28 18.08 5.70
N LEU A 123 -16.49 17.89 5.16
CA LEU A 123 -17.23 16.62 5.23
C LEU A 123 -16.47 15.50 4.51
N LYS A 124 -16.66 14.27 4.98
CA LYS A 124 -16.10 13.05 4.36
C LYS A 124 -17.21 12.10 4.00
N CYS A 125 -17.03 11.35 2.91
CA CYS A 125 -17.96 10.30 2.54
C CYS A 125 -17.70 9.06 3.41
N LEU A 126 -18.54 8.83 4.41
CA LEU A 126 -18.44 7.70 5.33
C LEU A 126 -19.71 6.86 5.23
N LYS A 127 -19.56 5.56 4.98
CA LYS A 127 -20.71 4.63 4.81
C LYS A 127 -21.73 5.12 3.77
N GLY A 128 -21.25 5.80 2.72
CA GLY A 128 -22.09 6.32 1.65
C GLY A 128 -22.84 7.61 1.97
N VAL A 129 -22.50 8.31 3.07
CA VAL A 129 -23.12 9.59 3.45
C VAL A 129 -22.06 10.64 3.77
N CYS A 130 -22.33 11.90 3.40
CA CYS A 130 -21.48 13.02 3.75
C CYS A 130 -21.62 13.37 5.24
N THR A 131 -20.57 13.08 6.00
CA THR A 131 -20.57 13.19 7.46
C THR A 131 -19.45 14.13 7.91
N LYS A 132 -19.73 14.95 8.92
CA LYS A 132 -18.72 15.79 9.57
C LYS A 132 -17.77 14.92 10.39
N VAL A 133 -16.49 14.99 10.08
CA VAL A 133 -15.43 14.32 10.85
C VAL A 133 -14.73 15.39 11.66
N ALA A 134 -14.86 15.31 12.99
CA ALA A 134 -14.06 16.15 13.87
C ALA A 134 -12.59 15.69 13.77
N PRO A 135 -11.63 16.60 13.53
CA PRO A 135 -10.21 16.24 13.64
C PRO A 135 -9.95 15.76 15.07
N ARG A 136 -9.25 14.62 15.22
CA ARG A 136 -8.70 14.25 16.53
C ARG A 136 -7.68 15.34 16.89
N SER A 137 -7.97 16.08 17.97
CA SER A 137 -7.03 16.98 18.65
C SER A 137 -5.86 16.21 19.22
#